data_AF-A0A929K0Y0-F1
#
_entry.id   AF-A0A929K0Y0-F1
#
_cell.length_a   1.000
_cell.length_b   1.000
_cell.length_c   1.000
_cell.angle_alpha   90.00
_cell.angle_beta   90.00
_cell.angle_gamma   90.00
#
_symmetry.space_group_name_H-M   'P 1'
#
loop_
_entity.id
_entity.type
_entity.pdbx_description
1 polymer ?
#
loop_
_entity_poly.entity_id
_entity_poly.type
_entity_poly.pdbx_seq_one_letter_code
_entity_poly.pdbx_strand_id
1 'polypeptide(L)'
;MITLSVHERVMVFSRYIGQLVVINSLLSNERNVIGSLQGVRNNALLIEIEGVNRWVPLSDDILLNDIKLLLKPLKKLTQKIIDTANSLPVQAFITPYYQQLGFDMPVFIAPNSNHNCKYVYELGLADYRTFDEIEQDNEEQAVVVSH
;
A
#
# COMPACT_ATOMS: atom_id res chain seq x y z
N MET A 1 9.16 10.50 -12.68
CA MET A 1 8.79 10.05 -11.32
C MET A 1 7.49 10.76 -10.98
N ILE A 2 6.42 10.03 -10.63
CA ILE A 2 5.15 10.67 -10.23
C ILE A 2 5.32 11.16 -8.80
N THR A 3 5.14 12.45 -8.56
CA THR A 3 5.22 13.04 -7.23
C THR A 3 3.82 13.30 -6.72
N LEU A 4 3.39 12.56 -5.70
CA LEU A 4 2.13 12.77 -5.00
C LEU A 4 2.36 13.62 -3.76
N SER A 5 1.45 14.57 -3.54
CA SER A 5 1.41 15.32 -2.29
C SER A 5 1.09 14.41 -1.09
N VAL A 6 1.39 14.85 0.13
CA VAL A 6 1.04 14.13 1.36
C VAL A 6 -0.46 13.89 1.42
N HIS A 7 -1.26 14.89 1.06
CA HIS A 7 -2.71 14.77 1.05
C HIS A 7 -3.18 13.66 0.11
N GLU A 8 -2.67 13.63 -1.13
CA GLU A 8 -3.04 12.60 -2.10
C GLU A 8 -2.61 11.20 -1.64
N ARG A 9 -1.41 11.07 -1.04
CA ARG A 9 -0.95 9.81 -0.44
C ARG A 9 -1.89 9.36 0.68
N VAL A 10 -2.22 10.24 1.62
CA VAL A 10 -3.16 9.96 2.72
C VAL A 10 -4.52 9.51 2.18
N MET A 11 -5.04 10.17 1.15
CA MET A 11 -6.31 9.79 0.52
C MET A 11 -6.25 8.38 -0.07
N VAL A 12 -5.16 8.00 -0.71
CA VAL A 12 -4.97 6.63 -1.22
C VAL A 12 -4.91 5.62 -0.06
N PHE A 13 -4.00 5.82 0.91
CA PHE A 13 -3.84 4.91 2.04
C PHE A 13 -5.12 4.74 2.86
N SER A 14 -5.92 5.79 3.03
CA SER A 14 -7.18 5.73 3.79
C SER A 14 -8.16 4.67 3.28
N ARG A 15 -8.11 4.32 1.99
CA ARG A 15 -8.98 3.33 1.34
C ARG A 15 -8.56 1.89 1.61
N TYR A 16 -7.33 1.69 2.09
CA TYR A 16 -6.70 0.39 2.28
C TYR A 16 -6.38 0.13 3.76
N ILE A 17 -7.08 0.79 4.69
CA ILE A 17 -7.00 0.47 6.12
C ILE A 17 -7.31 -1.02 6.32
N GLY A 18 -6.50 -1.69 7.14
CA GLY A 18 -6.51 -3.14 7.37
C GLY A 18 -5.60 -3.92 6.42
N GLN A 19 -5.07 -3.31 5.35
CA GLN A 19 -4.09 -3.96 4.49
C GLN A 19 -2.68 -3.89 5.07
N LEU A 20 -1.82 -4.77 4.57
CA LEU A 20 -0.41 -4.80 4.92
C LEU A 20 0.38 -3.80 4.06
N VAL A 21 1.44 -3.28 4.65
CA VAL A 21 2.38 -2.35 4.02
C VAL A 21 3.80 -2.86 4.21
N VAL A 22 4.66 -2.55 3.25
CA VAL A 22 6.11 -2.68 3.38
C VAL A 22 6.71 -1.29 3.55
N ILE A 23 7.63 -1.17 4.49
CA ILE A 23 8.29 0.06 4.89
C ILE A 23 9.78 -0.12 4.66
N ASN A 24 10.36 0.77 3.87
CA ASN A 24 11.80 0.92 3.75
C ASN A 24 12.19 2.22 4.43
N SER A 25 12.94 2.11 5.51
CA SER A 25 13.53 3.29 6.13
C SER A 25 14.67 3.80 5.25
N LEU A 26 14.70 5.10 5.02
CA LEU A 26 15.82 5.76 4.33
C LEU A 26 16.87 6.30 5.30
N LEU A 27 16.55 6.28 6.61
CA LEU A 27 17.44 6.73 7.68
C LEU A 27 18.11 5.60 8.45
N SER A 28 17.42 4.46 8.58
CA SER A 28 17.98 3.22 9.14
C SER A 28 18.25 2.22 8.03
N ASN A 29 19.14 1.26 8.28
CA ASN A 29 19.36 0.12 7.37
C ASN A 29 18.18 -0.89 7.42
N GLU A 30 17.10 -0.57 8.12
CA GLU A 30 15.90 -1.40 8.19
C GLU A 30 15.13 -1.29 6.88
N ARG A 31 15.11 -2.39 6.14
CA ARG A 31 14.43 -2.53 4.86
C ARG A 31 13.39 -3.63 4.93
N ASN A 32 12.41 -3.49 4.06
CA ASN A 32 11.25 -4.36 3.92
C ASN A 32 10.57 -4.72 5.26
N VAL A 33 10.46 -3.76 6.17
CA VAL A 33 9.71 -3.96 7.42
C VAL A 33 8.24 -4.02 7.07
N ILE A 34 7.59 -5.14 7.41
CA ILE A 34 6.17 -5.34 7.14
C ILE A 34 5.35 -4.88 8.35
N GLY A 35 4.25 -4.18 8.08
CA GLY A 35 3.30 -3.77 9.10
C GLY A 35 1.87 -3.76 8.59
N SER A 36 0.92 -3.57 9.51
CA SER A 36 -0.50 -3.46 9.18
C SER A 36 -0.97 -2.01 9.27
N LEU A 37 -1.58 -1.49 8.20
CA LEU A 37 -2.10 -0.13 8.16
C LEU A 37 -3.39 -0.03 8.99
N GLN A 38 -3.31 0.60 10.16
CA GLN A 38 -4.43 0.72 11.10
C GLN A 38 -5.23 2.00 10.93
N GLY A 39 -4.62 3.04 10.36
CA GLY A 39 -5.29 4.33 10.21
C GLY A 39 -4.42 5.39 9.55
N VAL A 40 -5.02 6.57 9.36
CA VAL A 40 -4.36 7.72 8.75
C VAL A 40 -4.72 8.99 9.51
N ARG A 41 -3.84 9.99 9.40
CA ARG A 41 -4.12 11.38 9.76
C ARG A 41 -3.48 12.30 8.71
N ASN A 42 -3.71 13.60 8.83
CA ASN A 42 -3.34 14.60 7.81
C ASN A 42 -1.90 14.49 7.26
N ASN A 43 -0.93 14.02 8.05
CA ASN A 43 0.48 13.92 7.65
C ASN A 43 1.17 12.64 8.12
N ALA A 44 0.43 11.58 8.47
CA ALA A 44 1.04 10.34 8.93
C ALA A 44 0.12 9.14 8.75
N LEU A 45 0.73 7.97 8.70
CA LEU A 45 0.06 6.68 8.70
C LEU A 45 0.24 6.03 10.07
N LEU A 46 -0.81 5.42 10.61
CA LEU A 46 -0.72 4.57 11.79
C LEU A 46 -0.48 3.15 11.31
N ILE A 47 0.69 2.61 11.62
CA ILE A 47 1.08 1.26 11.21
C ILE A 47 1.43 0.46 12.46
N GLU A 48 0.84 -0.71 12.56
CA GLU A 48 1.18 -1.71 13.56
C GLU A 48 2.36 -2.55 13.03
N ILE A 49 3.44 -2.60 13.82
CA ILE A 49 4.65 -3.35 13.52
C ILE A 49 5.01 -4.14 14.77
N GLU A 50 5.04 -5.47 14.68
CA GLU A 50 5.41 -6.38 15.78
C GLU A 50 4.61 -6.14 17.08
N GLY A 51 3.32 -5.91 16.95
CA GLY A 51 2.39 -5.62 18.05
C GLY A 51 2.39 -4.16 18.52
N VAL A 52 3.23 -3.30 17.93
CA VAL A 52 3.39 -1.90 18.36
C VAL A 52 2.84 -0.94 17.32
N ASN A 53 1.87 -0.12 17.73
CA ASN A 53 1.32 0.95 16.90
C ASN A 53 2.29 2.15 16.80
N ARG A 54 2.68 2.51 15.58
CA ARG A 54 3.61 3.62 15.29
C ARG A 54 2.99 4.59 14.29
N TRP A 55 3.11 5.89 14.56
CA TRP A 55 2.79 6.93 13.59
C TRP A 55 4.00 7.19 12.70
N VAL A 56 3.91 6.78 11.44
CA VAL A 56 4.97 7.00 10.45
C VAL A 56 4.66 8.29 9.66
N PRO A 57 5.53 9.32 9.75
CA PRO A 57 5.29 10.61 9.14
C PRO A 57 5.42 10.56 7.61
N LEU A 58 4.57 11.32 6.93
CA LEU A 58 4.65 11.61 5.51
C LEU A 58 5.05 13.08 5.32
N SER A 59 5.93 13.34 4.36
CA SER A 59 6.37 14.69 4.01
C SER A 59 6.53 14.82 2.50
N ASP A 60 6.22 16.01 1.97
CA ASP A 60 6.41 16.37 0.56
C ASP A 60 7.86 16.75 0.27
N ASP A 61 8.55 17.30 1.26
CA ASP A 61 9.89 17.85 1.10
C ASP A 61 10.99 16.82 1.38
N ILE A 62 10.74 15.91 2.33
CA ILE A 62 11.74 14.95 2.81
C ILE A 62 11.13 13.55 2.85
N LEU A 63 11.64 12.65 2.01
CA LEU A 63 11.28 11.25 2.08
C LEU A 63 12.13 10.56 3.16
N LEU A 64 11.49 10.23 4.29
CA LEU A 64 12.14 9.51 5.40
C LEU A 64 11.90 8.00 5.35
N ASN A 65 10.73 7.62 4.85
CA ASN A 65 10.32 6.23 4.69
C ASN A 65 9.66 6.09 3.31
N ASP A 66 10.03 5.06 2.57
CA ASP A 66 9.27 4.60 1.41
C ASP A 66 8.26 3.55 1.88
N ILE A 67 6.97 3.88 1.80
CA ILE A 67 5.87 3.04 2.30
C ILE A 67 5.02 2.62 1.11
N LYS A 68 4.81 1.32 0.95
CA LYS A 68 4.00 0.75 -0.13
C LYS A 68 2.99 -0.24 0.41
N LEU A 69 1.79 -0.23 -0.14
CA LEU A 69 0.74 -1.22 0.12
C LEU A 69 1.11 -2.55 -0.53
N LEU A 70 1.04 -3.64 0.23
CA LEU A 70 1.17 -4.99 -0.31
C LEU A 70 -0.14 -5.41 -0.95
N LEU A 71 -0.24 -5.27 -2.27
CA LEU A 71 -1.47 -5.49 -3.03
C LEU A 71 -1.34 -6.64 -4.02
N LYS A 72 -2.49 -7.22 -4.37
CA LYS A 72 -2.65 -8.23 -5.41
C LYS A 72 -2.98 -7.51 -6.73
N PRO A 73 -2.26 -7.80 -7.82
CA PRO A 73 -2.63 -7.25 -9.12
C PRO A 73 -3.99 -7.83 -9.57
N LEU A 74 -4.82 -7.01 -10.23
CA LEU A 74 -6.16 -7.43 -10.70
C LEU A 74 -6.15 -8.67 -11.60
N LYS A 75 -5.08 -8.90 -12.36
CA LYS A 75 -4.91 -10.13 -13.16
C LYS A 75 -4.99 -11.43 -12.34
N LYS A 76 -4.88 -11.35 -11.01
CA LYS A 76 -5.03 -12.48 -10.08
C LYS A 76 -6.46 -12.63 -9.52
N LEU A 77 -7.47 -11.94 -10.08
CA LEU A 77 -8.88 -12.18 -9.73
C LEU A 77 -9.27 -13.62 -10.08
N THR A 78 -9.79 -14.36 -9.11
CA THR A 78 -10.29 -15.73 -9.33
C THR A 78 -11.74 -15.69 -9.82
N GLN A 79 -12.20 -16.74 -10.52
CA GLN A 79 -13.58 -16.83 -11.00
C GLN A 79 -14.59 -16.67 -9.86
N LYS A 80 -14.33 -17.29 -8.70
CA LYS A 80 -15.15 -17.17 -7.49
C LYS A 80 -15.30 -15.70 -7.03
N ILE A 81 -14.23 -14.93 -7.10
CA ILE A 81 -14.22 -13.52 -6.69
C ILE A 81 -15.07 -12.69 -7.67
N ILE A 82 -14.97 -12.95 -8.97
CA ILE A 82 -15.77 -12.33 -10.02
C ILE A 82 -17.26 -12.66 -9.82
N ASP A 83 -17.59 -13.93 -9.61
CA ASP A 83 -18.97 -14.38 -9.40
C ASP A 83 -19.59 -13.75 -8.15
N THR A 84 -18.80 -13.62 -7.08
CA THR A 84 -19.22 -12.97 -5.83
C THR A 84 -19.50 -11.48 -6.08
N ALA A 85 -18.63 -10.77 -6.77
CA ALA A 85 -18.85 -9.35 -7.06
C ALA A 85 -20.05 -9.10 -7.98
N ASN A 86 -20.27 -9.96 -8.98
CA ASN A 86 -21.43 -9.90 -9.86
C ASN A 86 -22.74 -10.20 -9.13
N SER A 87 -22.69 -10.91 -8.00
CA SER A 87 -23.85 -11.16 -7.13
C SER A 87 -24.19 -9.98 -6.21
N LEU A 88 -23.32 -8.97 -6.09
CA LEU A 88 -23.59 -7.81 -5.25
C LEU A 88 -24.66 -6.91 -5.91
N PRO A 89 -25.68 -6.46 -5.15
CA PRO A 89 -26.85 -5.78 -5.70
C PRO A 89 -26.56 -4.38 -6.27
N VAL A 90 -25.36 -3.81 -6.06
CA VAL A 90 -25.01 -2.46 -6.50
C VAL A 90 -23.53 -2.39 -6.91
N GLN A 91 -23.28 -1.91 -8.14
CA GLN A 91 -21.94 -1.78 -8.73
C GLN A 91 -20.98 -0.88 -7.91
N ALA A 92 -21.52 0.06 -7.13
CA ALA A 92 -20.72 0.95 -6.27
C ALA A 92 -19.94 0.23 -5.16
N PHE A 93 -20.31 -1.00 -4.79
CA PHE A 93 -19.61 -1.77 -3.75
C PHE A 93 -18.44 -2.60 -4.27
N ILE A 94 -18.30 -2.75 -5.59
CA ILE A 94 -17.29 -3.63 -6.17
C ILE A 94 -15.88 -3.12 -5.86
N THR A 95 -15.64 -1.81 -5.99
CA THR A 95 -14.32 -1.23 -5.73
C THR A 95 -13.91 -1.33 -4.25
N PRO A 96 -14.71 -0.83 -3.28
CA PRO A 96 -14.37 -0.97 -1.87
C PRO A 96 -14.20 -2.44 -1.44
N TYR A 97 -15.01 -3.36 -1.98
CA TYR A 97 -14.89 -4.78 -1.70
C TYR A 97 -13.54 -5.35 -2.14
N TYR A 98 -13.10 -5.07 -3.37
CA TYR A 98 -11.81 -5.54 -3.85
C TYR A 98 -10.62 -4.89 -3.14
N GLN A 99 -10.75 -3.62 -2.73
CA GLN A 99 -9.74 -2.94 -1.93
C GLN A 99 -9.56 -3.62 -0.56
N GLN A 100 -10.66 -4.02 0.09
CA GLN A 100 -10.62 -4.77 1.35
C GLN A 100 -10.01 -6.17 1.20
N LEU A 101 -10.13 -6.79 0.01
CA LEU A 101 -9.46 -8.06 -0.29
C LEU A 101 -7.97 -7.89 -0.66
N GLY A 102 -7.47 -6.65 -0.68
CA GLY A 102 -6.10 -6.29 -1.00
C GLY A 102 -5.81 -6.28 -2.49
N PHE A 103 -6.81 -6.14 -3.37
CA PHE A 103 -6.55 -5.95 -4.80
C PHE A 103 -6.21 -4.49 -5.11
N ASP A 104 -5.29 -4.33 -6.05
CA ASP A 104 -5.00 -3.01 -6.61
C ASP A 104 -6.16 -2.53 -7.47
N MET A 105 -6.74 -1.39 -7.10
CA MET A 105 -7.92 -0.83 -7.73
C MET A 105 -7.65 0.63 -8.12
N PRO A 106 -8.28 1.13 -9.19
CA PRO A 106 -8.15 2.53 -9.57
C PRO A 106 -8.65 3.43 -8.45
N VAL A 107 -7.90 4.48 -8.14
CA VAL A 107 -8.25 5.42 -7.08
C VAL A 107 -8.90 6.69 -7.63
N PHE A 108 -9.79 7.25 -6.82
CA PHE A 108 -10.29 8.61 -7.00
C PHE A 108 -9.72 9.44 -5.85
N ILE A 109 -8.93 10.47 -6.14
CA ILE A 109 -8.25 11.24 -5.10
C ILE A 109 -9.06 12.50 -4.77
N ALA A 110 -9.31 13.33 -5.77
CA ALA A 110 -10.07 14.56 -5.64
C ALA A 110 -10.63 15.00 -7.01
N PRO A 111 -11.68 15.84 -7.05
CA PRO A 111 -12.11 16.47 -8.31
C PRO A 111 -10.92 17.15 -9.01
N ASN A 112 -10.78 16.92 -10.32
CA ASN A 112 -9.70 17.47 -11.16
C ASN A 112 -8.27 16.99 -10.87
N SER A 113 -8.07 15.97 -10.04
CA SER A 113 -6.74 15.37 -9.89
C SER A 113 -6.33 14.60 -11.15
N ASN A 114 -5.12 14.87 -11.66
CA ASN A 114 -4.49 14.14 -12.77
C ASN A 114 -4.09 12.70 -12.39
N HIS A 115 -4.28 12.32 -11.13
CA HIS A 115 -3.98 11.01 -10.58
C HIS A 115 -5.23 10.12 -10.44
N ASN A 116 -6.42 10.66 -10.75
CA ASN A 116 -7.65 9.88 -10.77
C ASN A 116 -7.57 8.75 -11.80
N CYS A 117 -8.27 7.65 -11.51
CA CYS A 117 -8.37 6.46 -12.34
C CYS A 117 -7.05 5.70 -12.55
N LYS A 118 -5.97 6.08 -11.85
CA LYS A 118 -4.72 5.31 -11.81
C LYS A 118 -4.79 4.23 -10.75
N TYR A 119 -4.15 3.10 -11.01
CA TYR A 119 -3.89 2.07 -10.02
C TYR A 119 -2.89 2.54 -8.97
N VAL A 120 -2.96 1.97 -7.78
CA VAL A 120 -2.05 2.31 -6.67
C VAL A 120 -0.60 1.99 -7.03
N TYR A 121 -0.37 0.92 -7.80
CA TYR A 121 0.95 0.60 -8.35
C TYR A 121 1.47 1.67 -9.32
N GLU A 122 0.61 2.19 -10.20
CA GLU A 122 0.98 3.27 -11.14
C GLU A 122 1.32 4.58 -10.40
N LEU A 123 0.79 4.74 -9.19
CA LEU A 123 1.11 5.83 -8.29
C LEU A 123 2.40 5.63 -7.49
N GLY A 124 3.06 4.48 -7.63
CA GLY A 124 4.27 4.12 -6.88
C GLY A 124 4.00 3.80 -5.40
N LEU A 125 2.74 3.58 -5.02
CA LEU A 125 2.31 3.35 -3.64
C LEU A 125 1.96 1.89 -3.36
N ALA A 126 2.13 0.98 -4.33
CA ALA A 126 1.92 -0.44 -4.13
C ALA A 126 3.18 -1.25 -4.46
N ASP A 127 3.32 -2.37 -3.77
CA ASP A 127 4.28 -3.42 -4.03
C ASP A 127 3.49 -4.73 -4.23
N TYR A 128 3.87 -5.52 -5.23
CA TYR A 128 3.19 -6.76 -5.61
C TYR A 128 3.96 -8.01 -5.19
N ARG A 129 5.11 -7.84 -4.51
CA ARG A 129 5.86 -8.95 -3.93
C ARG A 129 5.03 -9.69 -2.89
N THR A 130 5.24 -10.99 -2.81
CA THR A 130 4.73 -11.89 -1.79
C THR A 130 5.59 -11.82 -0.52
N PHE A 131 5.11 -12.40 0.58
CA PHE A 131 5.89 -12.50 1.82
C PHE A 131 7.22 -13.22 1.58
N ASP A 132 7.16 -14.38 0.91
CA ASP A 132 8.35 -15.18 0.58
C ASP A 132 9.38 -14.39 -0.23
N GLU A 133 8.94 -13.60 -1.22
CA GLU A 133 9.83 -12.74 -2.02
C GLU A 133 10.46 -11.61 -1.18
N ILE A 134 9.74 -11.09 -0.19
CA ILE A 134 10.26 -10.07 0.74
C ILE A 134 11.24 -10.68 1.74
N GLU A 135 10.93 -11.87 2.28
CA GLU A 135 11.82 -12.59 3.19
C GLU A 135 13.13 -12.97 2.49
N GLN A 136 13.07 -13.48 1.27
CA GLN A 136 14.25 -13.81 0.48
C GLN A 136 15.15 -12.58 0.23
N ASP A 137 14.56 -11.43 -0.12
CA ASP A 137 15.32 -10.17 -0.31
C ASP A 137 16.02 -9.72 0.99
N ASN A 138 15.38 -9.94 2.14
CA ASN A 138 16.00 -9.65 3.43
C ASN A 138 17.16 -10.60 3.75
N GLU A 139 17.03 -11.90 3.45
CA GLU A 139 18.10 -12.89 3.64
C GLU A 139 19.31 -12.61 2.76
N GLU A 140 19.10 -12.34 1.46
CA GLU A 140 20.17 -12.02 0.52
C GLU A 140 20.96 -10.76 0.97
N GLN A 141 20.27 -9.76 1.53
CA GLN A 141 20.92 -8.55 2.03
C GLN A 141 21.70 -8.79 3.34
N ALA A 142 21.23 -9.65 4.24
CA ALA A 142 21.95 -9.99 5.46
C ALA A 142 23.31 -10.67 5.17
N VAL A 143 23.38 -11.46 4.10
CA VAL A 143 24.61 -12.14 3.67
C VAL A 143 25.65 -11.14 3.12
N VAL A 144 25.21 -10.08 2.43
CA VAL A 144 26.09 -9.05 1.85
C VAL A 144 26.73 -8.14 2.91
N VAL A 145 26.03 -7.86 4.02
CA VAL A 145 26.57 -7.03 5.12
C VAL A 145 27.57 -7.81 5.99
N SER A 146 27.58 -9.13 5.89
CA SER A 146 28.41 -10.03 6.71
C SER A 146 29.78 -10.35 6.10
N HIS A 147 30.12 -9.78 4.94
CA HIS A 147 31.39 -9.93 4.21
C HIS A 147 32.08 -8.58 4.00
#